data_AF-A0A1Y1MET8-F1
#
_entry.id   AF-A0A1Y1MET8-F1
#
_cell.length_a   1.000
_cell.length_b   1.000
_cell.length_c   1.000
_cell.angle_alpha   90.00
_cell.angle_beta   90.00
_cell.angle_gamma   90.00
#
_symmetry.space_group_name_H-M   'P 1'
#
loop_
_entity.id
_entity.type
_entity.pdbx_description
1 polymer ?
#
loop_
_entity_poly.entity_id
_entity_poly.type
_entity_poly.pdbx_seq_one_letter_code
_entity_poly.pdbx_strand_id
1 'polypeptide(L)'
;VTRLGQGLPFVHTLELDMDVALCYPPEFLRGIASFPMLQTLILHVQTLLRATEKDDPARDRDYESAMQTFSCLVRLREKSNPNLAWKSITINVGGWRRVMLRRMGPEWRRKNARGIFAERCFVLEKDETGRYKVAEQECHDGSQYISTSQL
;
A
#
# COMPACT_ATOMS: atom_id res chain seq x y z
N VAL A 1 17.18 -3.65 -1.53
CA VAL A 1 16.62 -2.38 -2.11
C VAL A 1 17.64 -1.24 -2.07
N THR A 2 18.32 -0.95 -0.95
CA THR A 2 19.23 0.21 -0.81
C THR A 2 20.27 0.38 -1.93
N ARG A 3 21.00 -0.68 -2.29
CA ARG A 3 21.99 -0.61 -3.39
C ARG A 3 21.36 -0.24 -4.73
N LEU A 4 20.13 -0.69 -4.99
CA LEU A 4 19.38 -0.31 -6.19
C LEU A 4 18.98 1.16 -6.15
N GLY A 5 18.54 1.66 -4.99
CA GLY A 5 18.15 3.06 -4.84
C GLY A 5 19.30 4.04 -5.07
N GLN A 6 20.50 3.68 -4.60
CA GLN A 6 21.72 4.45 -4.85
C GLN A 6 22.20 4.34 -6.31
N GLY A 7 21.98 3.20 -6.96
CA GLY A 7 22.41 2.95 -8.34
C GLY A 7 21.46 3.45 -9.43
N LEU A 8 20.20 3.75 -9.08
CA LEU A 8 19.16 4.16 -10.02
C LEU A 8 18.61 5.55 -9.66
N PRO A 9 19.39 6.63 -9.85
CA PRO A 9 19.07 7.94 -9.30
C PRO A 9 17.82 8.59 -9.91
N PHE A 10 17.46 8.23 -11.15
CA PHE A 10 16.36 8.86 -11.90
C PHE A 10 15.04 8.09 -11.84
N VAL A 11 14.88 7.15 -10.90
CA VAL A 11 13.60 6.47 -10.71
C VAL A 11 12.62 7.42 -10.01
N HIS A 12 11.56 7.80 -10.72
CA HIS A 12 10.52 8.69 -10.21
C HIS A 12 9.31 7.93 -9.63
N THR A 13 9.08 6.72 -10.16
CA THR A 13 8.00 5.82 -9.77
C THR A 13 8.56 4.44 -9.51
N LEU A 14 8.13 3.82 -8.41
CA LEU A 14 8.54 2.46 -8.03
C LEU A 14 7.33 1.66 -7.60
N GLU A 15 7.19 0.44 -8.12
CA GLU A 15 6.19 -0.53 -7.70
C GLU A 15 6.90 -1.79 -7.22
N LEU A 16 6.58 -2.25 -6.00
CA LEU A 16 7.26 -3.38 -5.36
C LEU A 16 6.31 -4.15 -4.44
N ASP A 17 6.59 -5.44 -4.30
CA ASP A 17 6.04 -6.27 -3.23
C ASP A 17 6.93 -6.20 -1.98
N MET A 18 6.30 -6.08 -0.80
CA MET A 18 6.94 -6.26 0.50
C MET A 18 6.26 -7.41 1.23
N ASP A 19 6.99 -8.52 1.32
CA ASP A 19 6.61 -9.65 2.15
C ASP A 19 7.40 -9.63 3.46
N VAL A 20 6.69 -9.43 4.57
CA VAL A 20 7.25 -9.37 5.92
C VAL A 20 7.83 -10.71 6.38
N ALA A 21 7.47 -11.84 5.73
CA ALA A 21 8.10 -13.12 5.96
C ALA A 21 9.50 -13.22 5.33
N LEU A 22 9.79 -12.39 4.33
CA LEU A 22 11.02 -12.42 3.53
C LEU A 22 11.92 -11.21 3.76
N CYS A 23 11.47 -10.18 4.48
CA CYS A 23 12.27 -9.00 4.76
C CYS A 23 11.97 -8.37 6.13
N TYR A 24 12.94 -7.62 6.65
CA TYR A 24 12.74 -6.75 7.80
C TYR A 24 12.20 -5.39 7.33
N PRO A 25 10.95 -5.02 7.68
CA PRO A 25 10.28 -3.86 7.07
C PRO A 25 11.02 -2.52 7.26
N PRO A 26 11.56 -2.18 8.44
CA PRO A 26 12.28 -0.91 8.61
C PRO A 26 13.48 -0.74 7.67
N GLU A 27 14.23 -1.81 7.41
CA GLU A 27 15.35 -1.78 6.46
C GLU A 27 14.87 -1.73 5.01
N PHE A 28 13.79 -2.45 4.69
CA PHE A 28 13.17 -2.41 3.37
C PHE A 28 12.71 -0.98 3.01
N LEU A 29 12.00 -0.32 3.92
CA LEU A 29 11.51 1.06 3.75
C LEU A 29 12.67 2.07 3.67
N ARG A 30 13.74 1.90 4.45
CA ARG A 30 14.99 2.70 4.29
C ARG A 30 15.59 2.52 2.91
N GLY A 31 15.56 1.31 2.38
CA GLY A 31 15.99 1.02 1.02
C GLY A 31 15.16 1.76 -0.03
N ILE A 32 13.83 1.82 0.12
CA ILE A 32 12.96 2.60 -0.77
C ILE A 32 13.27 4.10 -0.67
N ALA A 33 13.48 4.62 0.54
CA ALA A 33 13.82 6.04 0.73
C ALA A 33 15.20 6.44 0.17
N SER A 34 16.05 5.46 -0.19
CA SER A 34 17.36 5.72 -0.78
C SER A 34 17.34 6.11 -2.26
N PHE A 35 16.20 5.96 -2.95
CA PHE A 35 16.02 6.48 -4.30
C PHE A 35 15.86 8.00 -4.25
N PRO A 36 16.77 8.77 -4.88
CA PRO A 36 16.85 10.22 -4.66
C PRO A 36 15.72 10.98 -5.37
N MET A 37 15.29 10.54 -6.55
CA MET A 37 14.22 11.17 -7.35
C MET A 37 12.85 10.51 -7.20
N LEU A 38 12.71 9.52 -6.31
CA LEU A 38 11.47 8.76 -6.17
C LEU A 38 10.38 9.58 -5.48
N GLN A 39 9.27 9.80 -6.19
CA GLN A 39 8.13 10.60 -5.75
C GLN A 39 6.82 9.82 -5.71
N THR A 40 6.71 8.72 -6.46
CA THR A 40 5.53 7.85 -6.49
C THR A 40 5.90 6.42 -6.12
N LEU A 41 5.30 5.89 -5.06
CA LEU A 41 5.51 4.50 -4.64
C LEU A 41 4.19 3.75 -4.66
N ILE A 42 4.20 2.54 -5.22
CA ILE A 42 3.12 1.56 -5.08
C ILE A 42 3.71 0.35 -4.35
N LEU A 43 3.25 0.10 -3.13
CA LEU A 43 3.74 -0.98 -2.29
C LEU A 43 2.64 -2.02 -2.10
N HIS A 44 2.89 -3.24 -2.56
CA HIS A 44 1.99 -4.36 -2.34
C HIS A 44 2.40 -5.11 -1.08
N VAL A 45 1.44 -5.37 -0.20
CA VAL A 45 1.65 -6.05 1.09
C VAL A 45 0.59 -7.12 1.31
N GLN A 46 0.92 -8.11 2.13
CA GLN A 46 -0.06 -9.09 2.58
C GLN A 46 -0.94 -8.49 3.68
N THR A 47 -2.24 -8.82 3.65
CA THR A 47 -3.14 -8.52 4.78
C THR A 47 -2.68 -9.24 6.03
N LEU A 48 -2.82 -8.56 7.17
CA LEU A 48 -2.61 -9.10 8.50
C LEU A 48 -3.86 -9.83 9.02
N LEU A 49 -4.99 -9.74 8.32
CA LEU A 49 -6.20 -10.46 8.65
C LEU A 49 -6.03 -11.96 8.37
N ARG A 50 -6.50 -12.77 9.32
CA ARG A 50 -6.55 -14.22 9.21
C ARG A 50 -7.99 -14.70 9.20
N ALA A 51 -8.28 -15.71 8.38
CA ALA A 51 -9.63 -16.22 8.18
C ALA A 51 -10.30 -16.66 9.50
N THR A 52 -9.56 -17.35 10.36
CA THR A 52 -10.05 -17.97 11.60
C THR A 52 -9.85 -17.12 12.84
N GLU A 53 -9.13 -15.99 12.74
CA GLU A 53 -8.88 -15.12 13.88
C GLU A 53 -10.12 -14.28 14.17
N LYS A 54 -10.45 -14.14 15.45
CA LYS A 54 -11.57 -13.31 15.90
C LYS A 54 -11.24 -11.85 15.62
N ASP A 55 -12.16 -11.17 14.95
CA ASP A 55 -12.02 -9.74 14.65
C ASP A 55 -12.17 -8.91 15.93
N ASP A 56 -11.28 -7.94 16.10
CA ASP A 56 -11.39 -6.89 17.10
C ASP A 56 -11.95 -5.63 16.44
N PRO A 57 -13.21 -5.23 16.71
CA PRO A 57 -13.81 -4.04 16.09
C PRO A 57 -13.08 -2.74 16.45
N ALA A 58 -12.33 -2.72 17.55
CA ALA A 58 -11.58 -1.54 17.97
C ALA A 58 -10.24 -1.42 17.23
N ARG A 59 -9.83 -2.44 16.47
CA ARG A 59 -8.47 -2.52 15.93
C ARG A 59 -8.42 -2.97 14.49
N ASP A 60 -7.99 -2.04 13.64
CA ASP A 60 -7.77 -2.29 12.22
C ASP A 60 -6.26 -2.45 11.94
N ARG A 61 -5.80 -3.71 11.92
CA ARG A 61 -4.38 -4.04 11.80
C ARG A 61 -3.78 -3.60 10.45
N ASP A 62 -4.55 -3.71 9.37
CA ASP A 62 -4.08 -3.33 8.04
C ASP A 62 -3.97 -1.81 7.93
N TYR A 63 -4.95 -1.07 8.46
CA TYR A 63 -4.90 0.39 8.53
C TYR A 63 -3.74 0.87 9.42
N GLU A 64 -3.59 0.32 10.63
CA GLU A 64 -2.48 0.66 11.54
C GLU A 64 -1.12 0.46 10.87
N SER A 65 -0.93 -0.69 10.21
CA SER A 65 0.30 -1.02 9.50
C SER A 65 0.57 -0.07 8.32
N ALA A 66 -0.47 0.28 7.56
CA ALA A 66 -0.37 1.27 6.49
C ALA A 66 0.01 2.66 7.02
N MET A 67 -0.61 3.12 8.11
CA MET A 67 -0.30 4.43 8.72
C MET A 67 1.14 4.48 9.23
N GLN A 68 1.61 3.40 9.88
CA GLN A 68 2.99 3.30 10.33
C GLN A 68 3.97 3.34 9.15
N THR A 69 3.65 2.63 8.06
CA THR A 69 4.46 2.61 6.83
C THR A 69 4.54 3.99 6.18
N PHE A 70 3.41 4.69 6.03
CA PHE A 70 3.38 6.05 5.52
C PHE A 70 4.20 7.00 6.39
N SER A 71 3.98 6.98 7.72
CA SER A 71 4.71 7.82 8.65
C SER A 71 6.23 7.59 8.56
N CYS A 72 6.64 6.32 8.44
CA CYS A 72 8.04 5.97 8.27
C CYS A 72 8.63 6.54 6.97
N LEU A 73 7.98 6.31 5.83
CA LEU A 73 8.46 6.78 4.52
C LEU A 73 8.52 8.32 4.41
N VAL A 74 7.53 9.01 4.98
CA VAL A 74 7.52 10.47 5.05
C VAL A 74 8.69 10.97 5.90
N ARG A 75 8.85 10.44 7.13
CA ARG A 75 9.96 10.84 8.02
C ARG A 75 11.33 10.53 7.44
N LEU A 76 11.49 9.39 6.76
CA LEU A 76 12.73 9.04 6.09
C LEU A 76 13.04 10.02 4.96
N ARG A 77 12.03 10.41 4.16
CA ARG A 77 12.20 11.38 3.08
C ARG A 77 12.56 12.77 3.58
N GLU A 78 11.88 13.26 4.62
CA GLU A 78 12.18 14.55 5.24
C GLU A 78 13.62 14.62 5.76
N LYS A 79 14.15 13.50 6.27
CA LYS A 79 15.54 13.42 6.73
C LYS A 79 16.56 13.31 5.60
N SER A 80 16.26 12.54 4.54
CA SER A 80 17.25 12.22 3.49
C SER A 80 17.23 13.21 2.32
N ASN A 81 16.08 13.76 1.97
CA ASN A 81 15.91 14.71 0.87
C ASN A 81 14.74 15.66 1.14
N PRO A 82 14.91 16.68 2.00
CA PRO A 82 13.85 17.60 2.39
C PRO A 82 13.29 18.44 1.23
N ASN A 83 14.05 18.56 0.13
CA ASN A 83 13.67 19.35 -1.03
C ASN A 83 12.75 18.59 -1.99
N LEU A 84 12.61 17.27 -1.84
CA LEU A 84 11.78 16.44 -2.71
C LEU A 84 10.70 15.72 -1.91
N ALA A 85 9.47 16.24 -1.97
CA ALA A 85 8.33 15.60 -1.34
C ALA A 85 7.84 14.38 -2.13
N TRP A 86 7.19 13.45 -1.41
CA TRP A 86 6.37 12.42 -2.04
C TRP A 86 5.21 13.09 -2.78
N LYS A 87 4.97 12.65 -4.02
CA LYS A 87 3.77 12.99 -4.79
C LYS A 87 2.62 12.10 -4.36
N SER A 88 2.87 10.79 -4.30
CA SER A 88 1.86 9.80 -3.91
C SER A 88 2.53 8.54 -3.35
N ILE A 89 1.94 7.94 -2.32
CA ILE A 89 2.30 6.61 -1.83
C ILE A 89 1.01 5.78 -1.77
N THR A 90 0.97 4.68 -2.51
CA THR A 90 -0.11 3.71 -2.50
C THR A 90 0.34 2.45 -1.77
N ILE A 91 -0.47 1.95 -0.83
CA ILE A 91 -0.30 0.65 -0.18
C ILE A 91 -1.47 -0.23 -0.56
N ASN A 92 -1.18 -1.26 -1.36
CA ASN A 92 -2.12 -2.27 -1.80
C ASN A 92 -2.02 -3.48 -0.87
N VAL A 93 -3.07 -3.74 -0.10
CA VAL A 93 -3.15 -4.84 0.85
C VAL A 93 -3.89 -6.02 0.21
N GLY A 94 -3.39 -7.24 0.43
CA GLY A 94 -4.13 -8.47 0.15
C GLY A 94 -4.26 -8.84 -1.33
N GLY A 95 -3.59 -8.13 -2.24
CA GLY A 95 -3.62 -8.40 -3.68
C GLY A 95 -4.65 -7.57 -4.46
N TRP A 96 -4.74 -6.28 -4.15
CA TRP A 96 -5.64 -5.22 -4.67
C TRP A 96 -6.02 -5.22 -6.18
N ARG A 97 -5.39 -6.01 -7.06
CA ARG A 97 -5.75 -6.08 -8.49
C ARG A 97 -6.69 -7.25 -8.85
N ARG A 98 -7.77 -6.87 -9.53
CA ARG A 98 -8.88 -7.62 -10.16
C ARG A 98 -8.48 -8.82 -11.05
N VAL A 99 -8.02 -9.94 -10.50
CA VAL A 99 -8.24 -11.28 -11.14
C VAL A 99 -8.41 -12.38 -10.08
N MET A 100 -8.22 -12.06 -8.82
CA MET A 100 -7.98 -13.10 -7.84
C MET A 100 -9.23 -13.33 -7.02
N LEU A 101 -10.01 -14.33 -7.44
CA LEU A 101 -10.95 -15.11 -6.63
C LEU A 101 -10.20 -15.81 -5.47
N ARG A 102 -9.44 -15.05 -4.68
CA ARG A 102 -8.76 -15.52 -3.48
C ARG A 102 -9.70 -15.27 -2.32
N ARG A 103 -9.62 -16.12 -1.28
CA ARG A 103 -10.40 -15.96 -0.04
C ARG A 103 -11.93 -16.12 -0.23
N MET A 104 -12.38 -17.11 -1.02
CA MET A 104 -13.82 -17.45 -1.17
C MET A 104 -14.39 -18.36 -0.06
N GLY A 105 -13.57 -18.75 0.91
CA GLY A 105 -13.97 -19.65 1.99
C GLY A 105 -15.11 -19.10 2.85
N PRO A 106 -15.89 -19.96 3.55
CA PRO A 106 -17.00 -19.53 4.40
C PRO A 106 -16.62 -18.47 5.43
N GLU A 107 -15.42 -18.57 6.02
CA GLU A 107 -14.90 -17.58 6.98
C GLU A 107 -14.76 -16.18 6.37
N TRP A 108 -14.16 -16.10 5.18
CA TRP A 108 -13.98 -14.83 4.49
C TRP A 108 -15.30 -14.24 4.02
N ARG A 109 -16.24 -15.07 3.55
CA ARG A 109 -17.61 -14.61 3.26
C ARG A 109 -18.28 -14.00 4.48
N ARG A 110 -18.11 -14.58 5.67
CA ARG A 110 -18.64 -14.02 6.93
C ARG A 110 -17.94 -12.73 7.38
N LYS A 111 -16.65 -12.54 7.06
CA LYS A 111 -15.93 -11.28 7.30
C LYS A 111 -16.38 -10.18 6.33
N ASN A 112 -16.44 -10.49 5.03
CA ASN A 112 -16.87 -9.54 4.01
C ASN A 112 -18.32 -9.07 4.25
N ALA A 113 -19.22 -9.95 4.68
CA ALA A 113 -20.60 -9.59 5.05
C ALA A 113 -20.69 -8.59 6.22
N ARG A 114 -19.61 -8.43 6.99
CA ARG A 114 -19.48 -7.46 8.09
C ARG A 114 -18.64 -6.24 7.70
N GLY A 115 -18.29 -6.10 6.42
CA GLY A 115 -17.45 -5.01 5.91
C GLY A 115 -15.96 -5.17 6.18
N ILE A 116 -15.51 -6.37 6.57
CA ILE A 116 -14.09 -6.65 6.85
C ILE A 116 -13.48 -7.31 5.61
N PHE A 117 -12.66 -6.56 4.89
CA PHE A 117 -12.05 -7.00 3.63
C PHE A 117 -10.54 -7.16 3.78
N ALA A 118 -10.00 -8.23 3.19
CA ALA A 118 -8.55 -8.47 3.11
C ALA A 118 -7.87 -7.61 2.05
N GLU A 119 -8.63 -7.21 1.03
CA GLU A 119 -8.16 -6.42 -0.10
C GLU A 119 -8.50 -4.95 0.14
N ARG A 120 -7.47 -4.13 0.37
CA ARG A 120 -7.62 -2.71 0.71
C ARG A 120 -6.56 -1.87 0.03
N CYS A 121 -6.86 -0.60 -0.25
CA CYS A 121 -5.89 0.32 -0.81
C CYS A 121 -5.92 1.62 -0.04
N PHE A 122 -4.76 1.98 0.49
CA PHE A 122 -4.55 3.25 1.13
C PHE A 122 -3.66 4.11 0.25
N VAL A 123 -4.03 5.37 0.08
CA VAL A 123 -3.28 6.33 -0.73
C VAL A 123 -2.97 7.54 0.12
N LEU A 124 -1.69 7.91 0.18
CA LEU A 124 -1.19 9.12 0.81
C LEU A 124 -0.76 10.10 -0.28
N GLU A 125 -1.42 11.24 -0.34
CA GLU A 125 -1.14 12.32 -1.29
C GLU A 125 -1.16 13.67 -0.57
N LYS A 126 -0.58 14.70 -1.20
CA LYS A 126 -0.74 16.06 -0.71
C LYS A 126 -2.10 16.62 -1.14
N ASP A 127 -2.81 17.22 -0.21
CA ASP A 127 -3.99 18.02 -0.51
C ASP A 127 -3.61 19.39 -1.11
N GLU A 128 -4.62 20.19 -1.43
CA GLU A 128 -4.47 21.55 -1.97
C GLU A 128 -3.69 22.49 -1.03
N THR A 129 -3.64 22.18 0.26
CA THR A 129 -2.86 22.93 1.27
C THR A 129 -1.42 22.47 1.38
N GLY A 130 -1.03 21.44 0.62
CA GLY A 130 0.30 20.85 0.63
C GLY A 130 0.55 19.88 1.79
N ARG A 131 -0.49 19.56 2.58
CA ARG A 131 -0.42 18.60 3.70
C ARG A 131 -0.71 17.19 3.20
N TYR A 132 -0.03 16.20 3.76
CA TYR A 132 -0.35 14.82 3.43
C TYR A 132 -1.69 14.42 4.03
N LYS A 133 -2.56 13.88 3.18
CA LYS A 133 -3.83 13.27 3.53
C LYS A 133 -3.81 11.82 3.10
N VAL A 134 -4.36 10.96 3.94
CA VAL A 134 -4.59 9.56 3.61
C VAL A 134 -6.06 9.37 3.25
N ALA A 135 -6.31 8.63 2.18
CA ALA A 135 -7.63 8.12 1.83
C ALA A 135 -7.57 6.61 1.63
N GLU A 136 -8.64 5.91 2.02
CA GLU A 136 -8.87 4.55 1.57
C GLU A 136 -9.67 4.62 0.27
N GLN A 137 -9.19 3.94 -0.77
CA GLN A 137 -9.91 3.81 -2.02
C GLN A 137 -10.78 2.57 -1.96
N GLU A 138 -11.93 2.61 -2.63
CA GLU A 138 -12.79 1.43 -2.79
C GLU A 138 -12.21 0.48 -3.83
N CYS A 139 -12.35 -0.82 -3.60
CA CYS A 139 -11.91 -1.82 -4.57
C CYS A 139 -12.88 -1.77 -5.76
N HIS A 140 -12.50 -1.06 -6.82
CA HIS A 140 -13.29 -1.05 -8.04
C HIS A 140 -13.30 -2.48 -8.62
N ASP A 141 -14.47 -3.12 -8.62
CA ASP A 141 -14.66 -4.50 -9.08
C ASP A 141 -14.63 -4.60 -10.60
N GLY A 142 -13.97 -5.62 -11.17
CA GLY A 142 -13.60 -5.94 -12.58
C GLY A 142 -14.48 -5.36 -13.70
N SER A 143 -15.75 -5.33 -13.36
CA SER A 143 -16.93 -5.07 -14.17
C SER A 143 -16.92 -3.72 -14.88
N GLN A 144 -16.35 -2.66 -14.28
CA GLN A 144 -16.42 -1.31 -14.87
C GLN A 144 -15.51 -1.06 -16.09
N TYR A 145 -14.56 -1.95 -16.40
CA TYR A 145 -13.68 -1.84 -17.58
C TYR A 145 -14.02 -2.84 -18.69
N ILE A 146 -15.00 -3.72 -18.49
CA ILE A 146 -15.49 -4.64 -19.54
C ILE A 146 -16.47 -3.90 -20.48
N SER A 147 -16.90 -2.67 -20.14
CA SER A 147 -17.85 -1.89 -20.94
C SER A 147 -17.21 -0.92 -21.95
N THR A 148 -15.95 -1.12 -22.34
CA THR A 148 -15.36 -0.43 -23.51
C THR A 148 -14.53 -1.41 -24.33
N SER A 149 -15.19 -2.43 -24.88
CA SER A 149 -14.66 -3.24 -25.97
C SER A 149 -15.80 -3.51 -26.96
N GLN A 150 -16.31 -2.44 -27.56
CA GLN A 150 -16.96 -2.49 -28.86
C GLN A 150 -16.21 -1.53 -29.79
N LEU A 151 -15.18 -2.08 -30.44
CA LEU A 151 -14.66 -1.64 -31.73
C LEU A 151 -14.31 -2.91 -32.52
#